data_AF-A0A0F8Z543-F1
#
_entry.id   AF-A0A0F8Z543-F1
#
_cell.length_a   1.000
_cell.length_b   1.000
_cell.length_c   1.000
_cell.angle_alpha   90.00
_cell.angle_beta   90.00
_cell.angle_gamma   90.00
#
_symmetry.space_group_name_H-M   'P 1'
#
loop_
_entity.id
_entity.type
_entity.pdbx_description
1 polymer ?
#
loop_
_entity_poly.entity_id
_entity_poly.type
_entity_poly.pdbx_seq_one_letter_code
_entity_poly.pdbx_strand_id
1 'polypeptide(L)'
;MKKVFVRGEAVSRSTEYQAFSDMLNRCYRPATNSFKTHGARGIRVCVRWRDRQHGGMGTRIEAFARFFSDIGERPDGFTLERLDVMRNYTPRNCTWSTAKRQ
;
A
#
# COMPACT_ATOMS: atom_id res chain seq x y z
N MET A 1 -2.46 6.30 21.77
CA MET A 1 -3.31 5.10 21.96
C MET A 1 -3.14 4.20 20.74
N LYS A 2 -2.54 3.01 20.88
CA LYS A 2 -2.33 2.09 19.75
C LYS A 2 -3.64 1.33 19.47
N LYS A 3 -4.38 1.67 18.42
CA LYS A 3 -5.50 0.85 17.95
C LYS A 3 -5.07 0.06 16.72
N VAL A 4 -4.59 -1.16 16.94
CA VAL A 4 -4.76 -2.25 15.98
C VAL A 4 -5.96 -3.04 16.46
N PHE A 5 -7.12 -2.90 15.79
CA PHE A 5 -8.30 -3.71 16.09
C PHE A 5 -8.59 -4.64 14.90
N VAL A 6 -8.23 -5.91 15.09
CA VAL A 6 -8.57 -7.01 14.19
C VAL A 6 -10.02 -7.42 14.46
N ARG A 7 -10.98 -6.75 13.82
CA ARG A 7 -12.32 -7.26 13.47
C ARG A 7 -12.95 -6.31 12.46
N GLY A 8 -12.90 -6.73 11.19
CA GLY A 8 -13.75 -6.33 10.05
C GLY A 8 -13.86 -4.85 9.66
N GLU A 9 -14.39 -4.01 10.55
CA GLU A 9 -15.05 -2.76 10.15
C GLU A 9 -14.25 -1.49 10.44
N ALA A 10 -13.38 -1.48 11.45
CA ALA A 10 -12.63 -0.27 11.84
C ALA A 10 -11.41 0.00 10.94
N VAL A 11 -10.81 -1.04 10.35
CA VAL A 11 -9.56 -0.92 9.57
C VAL A 11 -9.80 -0.34 8.18
N SER A 12 -10.91 -0.68 7.54
CA SER A 12 -11.20 -0.29 6.15
C SER A 12 -11.37 1.22 5.95
N ARG A 13 -11.64 1.96 7.03
CA ARG A 13 -11.83 3.42 7.03
C ARG A 13 -10.57 4.22 7.41
N SER A 14 -9.46 3.55 7.74
CA SER A 14 -8.21 4.27 8.06
C SER A 14 -7.52 4.78 6.80
N THR A 15 -6.82 5.91 6.93
CA THR A 15 -6.13 6.53 5.80
C THR A 15 -4.92 5.73 5.33
N GLU A 16 -4.29 4.96 6.23
CA GLU A 16 -3.25 3.97 5.91
C GLU A 16 -3.81 2.81 5.10
N TYR A 17 -5.01 2.32 5.46
CA TYR A 17 -5.65 1.25 4.73
C TYR A 17 -6.05 1.71 3.33
N GLN A 18 -6.52 2.94 3.18
CA GLN A 18 -6.78 3.55 1.87
C GLN A 18 -5.49 3.62 1.03
N ALA A 19 -4.39 4.15 1.58
CA ALA A 19 -3.11 4.20 0.88
C ALA A 19 -2.58 2.81 0.47
N PHE A 20 -2.74 1.82 1.35
CA PHE A 20 -2.43 0.41 1.07
C PHE A 20 -3.29 -0.17 -0.05
N SER A 21 -4.60 0.09 -0.01
CA SER A 21 -5.54 -0.35 -1.06
C SER A 21 -5.20 0.29 -2.40
N ASP A 22 -4.90 1.58 -2.41
CA ASP A 22 -4.52 2.33 -3.61
C ASP A 22 -3.19 1.86 -4.18
N MET A 23 -2.22 1.51 -3.33
CA MET A 23 -0.99 0.85 -3.76
C MET A 23 -1.27 -0.45 -4.52
N LEU A 24 -2.16 -1.31 -4.01
CA LEU A 24 -2.55 -2.55 -4.68
C LEU A 24 -3.30 -2.28 -5.99
N ASN A 25 -4.24 -1.33 -5.99
CA ASN A 25 -4.99 -0.93 -7.19
C ASN A 25 -4.05 -0.45 -8.30
N ARG A 26 -3.07 0.41 -7.97
CA ARG A 26 -2.04 0.88 -8.91
C ARG A 26 -1.30 -0.28 -9.58
N CYS A 27 -0.99 -1.34 -8.85
CA CYS A 27 -0.16 -2.44 -9.38
C CYS A 27 -0.97 -3.56 -10.05
N TYR A 28 -2.24 -3.75 -9.67
CA TYR A 28 -2.96 -5.00 -9.98
C TYR A 28 -4.40 -4.84 -10.46
N ARG A 29 -4.91 -3.62 -10.64
CA ARG A 29 -6.26 -3.39 -11.16
C ARG A 29 -6.20 -2.82 -12.59
N PRO A 30 -6.21 -3.64 -13.65
CA PRO A 30 -6.08 -3.18 -15.04
C PRO A 30 -7.09 -2.13 -15.47
N ALA A 31 -8.26 -2.09 -14.83
CA ALA A 31 -9.34 -1.15 -15.13
C ALA A 31 -9.05 0.30 -14.70
N THR A 32 -8.00 0.59 -13.92
CA THR A 32 -7.69 1.96 -13.47
C THR A 32 -6.62 2.61 -14.35
N ASN A 33 -6.70 3.94 -14.51
CA ASN A 33 -5.66 4.69 -15.23
C ASN A 33 -4.27 4.54 -14.58
N SER A 34 -4.22 4.39 -13.26
CA SER A 34 -2.97 4.25 -12.53
C SER A 34 -2.26 2.91 -12.78
N PHE A 35 -2.98 1.88 -13.24
CA PHE A 35 -2.38 0.62 -13.67
C PHE A 35 -1.45 0.81 -14.86
N LYS A 36 -1.82 1.66 -15.82
CA LYS A 36 -1.00 1.93 -17.02
C LYS A 36 0.38 2.49 -16.65
N THR A 37 0.45 3.31 -15.60
CA THR A 37 1.70 3.92 -15.14
C THR A 37 2.48 3.07 -14.13
N HIS A 38 1.90 1.96 -13.66
CA HIS A 38 2.49 1.11 -12.63
C HIS A 38 2.47 -0.37 -13.02
N GLY A 39 1.34 -1.05 -12.85
CA GLY A 39 1.21 -2.48 -13.10
C GLY A 39 1.60 -2.89 -14.52
N ALA A 40 1.19 -2.13 -15.53
CA ALA A 40 1.56 -2.37 -16.93
C ALA A 40 3.05 -2.19 -17.21
N ARG A 41 3.76 -1.37 -16.40
CA ARG A 41 5.22 -1.16 -16.48
C ARG A 41 6.03 -2.17 -15.67
N GLY A 42 5.38 -3.18 -15.09
CA GLY A 42 6.06 -4.20 -14.28
C GLY A 42 6.30 -3.79 -12.82
N ILE A 43 5.81 -2.63 -12.37
CA ILE A 43 5.88 -2.25 -10.96
C ILE A 43 4.95 -3.16 -10.16
N ARG A 44 5.45 -3.68 -9.04
CA ARG A 44 4.76 -4.61 -8.16
C ARG A 44 4.88 -4.17 -6.71
N VAL A 45 4.05 -4.79 -5.89
CA VAL A 45 4.14 -4.76 -4.43
C VAL A 45 4.89 -5.99 -3.94
N CYS A 46 5.71 -5.87 -2.91
CA CYS A 46 6.40 -7.02 -2.31
C CYS A 46 5.41 -8.08 -1.81
N VAL A 47 5.79 -9.36 -1.85
CA VAL A 47 4.92 -10.49 -1.47
C VAL A 47 4.34 -10.34 -0.06
N ARG A 48 5.10 -9.72 0.85
CA ARG A 48 4.73 -9.51 2.26
C ARG A 48 3.49 -8.62 2.43
N TRP A 49 3.32 -7.61 1.58
CA TRP A 49 2.19 -6.68 1.62
C TRP A 49 1.05 -7.09 0.68
N ARG A 50 1.16 -8.22 0.00
CA ARG A 50 0.10 -8.73 -0.86
C ARG A 50 -0.76 -9.72 -0.10
N ASP A 51 -2.06 -9.67 -0.34
CA ASP A 51 -2.97 -10.73 0.06
C ASP A 51 -2.98 -11.86 -0.98
N ARG A 52 -3.75 -12.92 -0.72
CA ARG A 52 -3.91 -14.04 -1.66
C ARG A 52 -4.39 -13.63 -3.06
N GLN A 53 -5.27 -12.64 -3.18
CA GLN A 53 -5.79 -12.19 -4.49
C GLN A 53 -4.68 -11.54 -5.34
N HIS A 54 -3.66 -10.99 -4.70
CA HIS A 54 -2.53 -10.34 -5.35
C HIS A 54 -1.28 -11.21 -5.37
N GLY A 55 -1.39 -12.54 -5.18
CA GLY A 55 -0.24 -13.45 -5.20
C GLY A 55 0.71 -13.25 -4.00
N GLY A 56 0.16 -12.85 -2.85
CA GLY A 56 0.84 -12.83 -1.57
C GLY A 56 0.30 -13.87 -0.59
N MET A 57 0.48 -13.62 0.70
CA MET A 57 0.12 -14.57 1.77
C MET A 57 -0.94 -13.98 2.69
N GLY A 58 -1.89 -14.82 3.10
CA GLY A 58 -2.92 -14.43 4.07
C GLY A 58 -4.04 -13.56 3.49
N THR A 59 -4.89 -13.09 4.39
CA THR A 59 -6.02 -12.22 4.12
C THR A 59 -5.57 -10.78 3.84
N ARG A 60 -6.48 -9.97 3.31
CA ARG A 60 -6.28 -8.53 3.11
C ARG A 60 -5.89 -7.81 4.42
N ILE A 61 -6.48 -8.21 5.54
CA ILE A 61 -6.22 -7.61 6.85
C ILE A 61 -4.82 -7.98 7.35
N GLU A 62 -4.38 -9.23 7.17
CA GLU A 62 -3.02 -9.64 7.55
C GLU A 62 -1.95 -8.97 6.68
N ALA A 63 -2.21 -8.82 5.37
CA ALA A 63 -1.33 -8.09 4.47
C ALA A 63 -1.22 -6.61 4.87
N PHE A 64 -2.35 -5.98 5.23
CA PHE A 64 -2.36 -4.62 5.78
C PHE A 64 -1.60 -4.52 7.10
N ALA A 65 -1.78 -5.45 8.04
CA ALA A 65 -1.08 -5.45 9.31
C ALA A 65 0.45 -5.48 9.12
N ARG A 66 0.94 -6.24 8.13
CA ARG A 66 2.36 -6.26 7.75
C ARG A 66 2.81 -4.95 7.13
N PHE A 67 2.01 -4.37 6.22
CA PHE A 67 2.27 -3.03 5.67
C PHE A 67 2.37 -1.98 6.79
N PHE A 68 1.40 -1.93 7.69
CA PHE A 68 1.36 -0.99 8.81
C PHE A 68 2.52 -1.21 9.79
N SER A 69 2.89 -2.47 10.06
CA SER A 69 4.06 -2.78 10.88
C SER A 69 5.37 -2.28 10.27
N ASP A 70 5.46 -2.23 8.93
CA ASP A 70 6.68 -1.84 8.22
C ASP A 70 6.74 -0.32 7.95
N ILE A 71 5.59 0.34 7.78
CA ILE A 71 5.47 1.75 7.36
C ILE A 71 5.01 2.68 8.50
N GLY A 72 4.21 2.18 9.43
CA GLY A 72 3.67 2.95 10.55
C GLY A 72 2.49 3.85 10.21
N GLU A 73 2.10 4.66 11.19
CA GLU A 73 1.02 5.64 11.10
C GLU A 73 1.34 6.71 10.05
N ARG A 74 0.32 7.13 9.31
CA ARG A 74 0.47 8.16 8.28
C ARG A 74 0.33 9.54 8.93
N PRO A 75 1.35 10.42 8.82
CA PRO A 75 1.20 11.81 9.22
C PRO A 75 0.12 12.53 8.40
N ASP A 76 -0.55 13.51 9.00
CA ASP A 76 -1.59 14.27 8.33
C ASP A 76 -1.04 14.99 7.08
N GLY A 77 -1.80 14.88 5.98
CA GLY A 77 -1.41 15.45 4.68
C GLY A 77 -0.37 14.66 3.87
N PHE A 78 0.08 13.49 4.35
CA PHE A 78 1.09 12.69 3.64
C PHE A 78 0.46 11.61 2.75
N THR A 79 1.17 11.22 1.69
CA THR A 79 0.83 10.12 0.78
C THR A 79 1.93 9.06 0.79
N LEU A 80 1.59 7.84 0.38
CA LEU A 80 2.57 6.74 0.26
C LEU A 80 3.36 6.91 -1.03
N GLU A 81 4.62 7.33 -0.90
CA GLU A 81 5.53 7.54 -2.00
C GLU A 81 6.58 6.44 -2.11
N ARG A 82 7.12 6.28 -3.33
CA ARG A 82 8.30 5.45 -3.57
C ARG A 82 9.55 6.34 -3.62
N LEU A 83 10.60 5.97 -2.87
CA LEU A 83 11.88 6.68 -2.87
C LEU A 83 12.54 6.63 -4.25
N ASP A 84 12.52 5.46 -4.87
CA ASP A 84 12.89 5.23 -6.27
C ASP A 84 11.64 4.83 -7.07
N VAL A 85 11.21 5.73 -7.96
CA VAL A 85 9.99 5.59 -8.77
C VAL A 85 10.06 4.44 -9.78
N MET A 86 11.26 3.96 -10.10
CA MET A 86 11.46 2.84 -11.01
C MET A 86 11.39 1.48 -10.30
N ARG A 87 11.42 1.46 -8.96
CA ARG A 87 11.42 0.23 -8.16
C ARG A 87 10.05 -0.12 -7.58
N ASN A 88 9.93 -1.34 -7.10
CA ASN A 88 8.71 -1.89 -6.50
C ASN A 88 8.33 -1.21 -5.17
N TYR A 89 7.08 -1.39 -4.75
CA TYR A 89 6.67 -1.06 -3.39
C TYR A 89 7.23 -2.08 -2.41
N THR A 90 8.09 -1.63 -1.51
CA THR A 90 8.75 -2.45 -0.47
C THR A 90 8.98 -1.59 0.77
N PRO A 91 9.19 -2.19 1.96
CA PRO A 91 9.51 -1.42 3.18
C PRO A 91 10.70 -0.46 3.00
N ARG A 92 11.68 -0.85 2.18
CA ARG A 92 12.91 -0.06 1.94
C ARG A 92 12.75 1.00 0.86
N ASN A 93 11.71 0.91 0.04
CA ASN A 93 11.48 1.83 -1.08
C ASN A 93 10.24 2.69 -0.88
N CYS A 94 9.54 2.59 0.25
CA CYS A 94 8.33 3.36 0.49
C CYS A 94 8.44 4.20 1.75
N THR A 95 7.86 5.38 1.72
CA THR A 95 7.76 6.26 2.89
C THR A 95 6.52 7.14 2.80
N TRP A 96 6.10 7.70 3.91
CA TRP A 96 5.15 8.80 3.91
C TRP A 96 5.88 10.07 3.47
N SER A 97 5.33 10.78 2.48
CA SER A 97 5.84 12.09 2.07
C SER A 97 4.69 13.04 1.79
N THR A 98 4.93 14.33 1.95
CA THR A 98 4.08 15.33 1.29
C THR A 98 4.28 15.21 -0.22
N ALA A 99 3.22 15.46 -1.00
CA ALA A 99 3.28 15.40 -2.45
C ALA A 99 4.44 16.28 -2.95
N LYS A 100 5.55 15.65 -3.36
CA LYS A 100 6.55 16.35 -4.17
C LYS A 100 5.89 16.58 -5.51
N ARG A 101 5.82 17.83 -5.94
CA ARG A 101 5.46 18.25 -7.30
C ARG A 101 6.25 17.37 -8.28
N GLN A 102 5.59 16.39 -8.90
CA GLN A 102 6.15 15.55 -9.96
C GLN A 102 6.10 16.29 -11.29
#